data_AF-A0A800HAB2-F1
#
_entry.id   AF-A0A800HAB2-F1
#
_cell.length_a   1.000
_cell.length_b   1.000
_cell.length_c   1.000
_cell.angle_alpha   90.00
_cell.angle_beta   90.00
_cell.angle_gamma   90.00
#
_symmetry.space_group_name_H-M   'P 1'
#
loop_
_entity.id
_entity.type
_entity.pdbx_description
1 polymer ?
#
loop_
_entity_poly.entity_id
_entity_poly.type
_entity_poly.pdbx_seq_one_letter_code
_entity_poly.pdbx_strand_id
1 'polypeptide(L)' 'MKTKPIIAGNWKMHKTLTDGISFVGKIRNRILDKEKVKVIFCPPFNLL' A
#
# COMPACT_ATOMS: atom_id res chain seq x y z
N MET A 1 25.20 -2.64 -6.03
CA MET A 1 23.98 -2.99 -5.26
C MET A 1 22.77 -2.74 -6.15
N LYS A 2 21.91 -3.73 -6.41
CA LYS A 2 20.66 -3.49 -7.15
C LYS A 2 19.66 -2.84 -6.20
N THR A 3 19.32 -1.57 -6.43
CA THR A 3 18.24 -0.90 -5.72
C THR A 3 16.92 -1.51 -6.17
N LYS A 4 16.12 -2.01 -5.21
CA LYS A 4 14.77 -2.47 -5.51
C LYS A 4 13.88 -1.24 -5.70
N PRO A 5 13.25 -1.05 -6.86
CA PRO A 5 12.35 0.09 -7.09
C PRO A 5 11.23 0.12 -6.04
N ILE A 6 10.81 1.32 -5.67
CA ILE A 6 9.80 1.56 -4.63
C ILE A 6 8.60 2.24 -5.28
N ILE A 7 7.40 1.75 -4.96
CA ILE A 7 6.13 2.42 -5.24
C ILE A 7 5.49 2.75 -3.89
N ALA A 8 5.32 4.03 -3.61
CA ALA A 8 4.67 4.52 -2.40
C ALA A 8 3.32 5.15 -2.75
N GLY A 9 2.24 4.62 -2.17
CA GLY A 9 0.89 5.16 -2.31
C GLY A 9 0.52 6.00 -1.09
N ASN A 10 0.67 7.32 -1.19
CA ASN A 10 0.24 8.24 -0.15
C ASN A 10 -1.28 8.43 -0.18
N TRP A 11 -1.99 7.99 0.87
CA TRP A 11 -3.44 8.14 0.95
C TRP A 11 -3.87 9.54 1.36
N LYS A 12 -2.94 10.39 1.83
CA LYS A 12 -3.24 11.70 2.40
C LYS A 12 -4.32 11.54 3.49
N MET A 13 -5.27 12.47 3.56
CA MET A 13 -6.46 12.38 4.41
C MET A 13 -7.64 11.70 3.72
N HIS A 14 -7.39 10.64 2.94
CA HIS A 14 -8.46 9.84 2.33
C HIS A 14 -8.55 8.45 2.96
N LYS A 15 -9.77 7.91 2.90
CA LYS A 15 -10.22 6.60 3.42
C LYS A 15 -10.51 6.59 4.91
N THR A 16 -11.59 5.91 5.25
CA THR A 16 -11.91 5.49 6.61
C THR A 16 -11.23 4.16 6.94
N LEU A 17 -11.25 3.72 8.20
CA LEU A 17 -10.68 2.43 8.62
C LEU A 17 -11.24 1.25 7.80
N THR A 18 -12.56 1.21 7.62
CA THR A 18 -13.24 0.18 6.83
C THR A 18 -12.82 0.20 5.37
N ASP A 19 -12.67 1.38 4.77
CA ASP A 19 -12.19 1.52 3.38
C ASP A 19 -10.74 1.04 3.25
N GLY A 20 -9.89 1.38 4.21
CA GLY A 20 -8.48 0.98 4.24
C GLY A 20 -8.32 -0.54 4.27
N ILE A 21 -9.05 -1.23 5.16
CA ILE A 21 -9.05 -2.69 5.25
C ILE A 21 -9.52 -3.32 3.94
N SER A 22 -10.64 -2.83 3.38
CA SER A 22 -11.19 -3.33 2.10
C SER A 22 -10.22 -3.12 0.94
N PHE A 23 -9.58 -1.95 0.87
CA PHE A 23 -8.62 -1.60 -0.17
C PHE A 23 -7.38 -2.49 -0.13
N VAL A 24 -6.77 -2.66 1.05
CA VAL A 24 -5.60 -3.53 1.21
C VAL A 24 -5.95 -4.99 0.89
N GLY A 25 -7.12 -5.47 1.31
CA GLY A 25 -7.60 -6.81 0.97
C GLY A 25 -7.69 -7.04 -0.54
N LYS A 26 -8.28 -6.10 -1.28
CA LYS A 26 -8.40 -6.16 -2.75
C LYS A 26 -7.05 -6.12 -3.47
N ILE A 27 -6.10 -5.34 -2.94
CA ILE A 27 -4.81 -5.11 -3.59
C ILE A 27 -3.79 -6.20 -3.26
N ARG A 28 -3.85 -6.82 -2.08
CA ARG A 28 -2.91 -7.88 -1.67
C ARG A 28 -2.83 -9.02 -2.69
N ASN A 29 -3.96 -9.38 -3.32
CA ASN A 29 -4.05 -10.42 -4.34
C ASN A 29 -3.59 -9.96 -5.75
N ARG A 30 -3.40 -8.66 -5.98
CA ARG A 30 -2.95 -8.10 -7.26
C ARG A 30 -1.45 -7.85 -7.31
N ILE A 31 -0.81 -7.62 -6.17
CA ILE A 31 0.64 -7.39 -6.06
C ILE A 31 1.37 -8.73 -5.88
N LEU A 32 1.09 -9.74 -6.72
CA LEU A 32 1.68 -11.08 -6.55
C LEU A 32 3.18 -11.12 -6.90
N ASP A 33 3.64 -10.25 -7.80
CA ASP A 33 5.05 -10.11 -8.19
C ASP A 33 5.85 -9.15 -7.27
N LYS A 34 5.89 -9.46 -5.97
CA LYS A 34 6.58 -8.64 -4.94
C LYS A 34 8.09 -8.67 -5.03
N GLU A 35 8.68 -9.54 -5.85
CA GLU A 35 10.14 -9.70 -5.90
C GLU A 35 10.84 -8.52 -6.57
N LYS A 36 10.19 -7.90 -7.56
CA LYS A 36 10.81 -6.85 -8.39
C LYS A 36 10.67 -5.44 -7.81
N VAL A 37 9.62 -5.17 -7.01
CA VAL A 37 9.28 -3.82 -6.51
C VAL A 37 8.86 -3.89 -5.04
N LYS A 38 9.24 -2.90 -4.24
CA LYS A 38 8.73 -2.71 -2.87
C LYS A 38 7.52 -1.77 -2.92
N VAL A 39 6.38 -2.21 -2.40
CA VAL A 39 5.15 -1.40 -2.33
C VAL A 39 4.92 -0.94 -0.89
N ILE A 40 4.64 0.35 -0.71
CA ILE A 40 4.39 0.99 0.59
C ILE A 40 3.04 1.71 0.51
N PHE A 41 2.19 1.54 1.52
CA PHE A 41 0.99 2.35 1.71
C PHE A 41 1.24 3.35 2.84
N CYS A 42 0.89 4.63 2.62
CA CYS A 42 0.94 5.64 3.66
C CYS A 42 -0.49 6.05 4.03
N PRO A 43 -1.16 5.31 4.94
CA PRO A 43 -2.50 5.65 5.41
C PRO A 43 -2.49 6.94 6.27
N PRO A 44 -3.65 7.60 6.46
CA PRO A 44 -3.76 8.63 7.47
C PRO A 44 -3.53 8.05 8.88
N PHE A 45 -3.08 8.88 9.83
CA PHE A 45 -2.63 8.44 11.15
C PHE A 45 -3.65 7.59 11.93
N ASN A 46 -4.93 7.89 11.80
CA ASN A 46 -6.01 7.16 12.48
C ASN A 46 -6.26 5.73 11.94
N LEU A 47 -5.56 5.32 10.88
CA LEU A 47 -5.63 3.99 10.28
C LEU A 47 -4.35 3.15 10.52
N LEU A 48 -3.36 3.71 11.22
CA LEU A 48 -2.07 3.07 11.47
C LEU A 48 -2.13 2.03 12.60
#